data_AF-A0A970W2L7-F1
#
_entry.id   AF-A0A970W2L7-F1
#
_cell.length_a   1.000
_cell.length_b   1.000
_cell.length_c   1.000
_cell.angle_alpha   90.00
_cell.angle_beta   90.00
_cell.angle_gamma   90.00
#
_symmetry.space_group_name_H-M   'P 1'
#
loop_
_entity.id
_entity.type
_entity.pdbx_description
1 polymer ?
#
loop_
_entity_poly.entity_id
_entity_poly.type
_entity_poly.pdbx_seq_one_letter_code
_entity_poly.pdbx_strand_id
1 'polypeptide(L)'
;MSPSRTSPPSEPELHALSSALGEQLRQRGLQLAVAESCTGGLLAGTIVAISGSSDYFLGGVVAYANEVKSGVLGVAPATLAEHGAVSWQTAAEMAWGVRSLLGADVALATTGIAGPAGGTPTKPVGTVYLALAAREAILWQRQLWLGTRLENIRASVGAALRLLEAHLGGLEPDAPEAGALTPEQLANLGEAAQVECRRGREGRLLPVAFTWRGQRYTVDSRGRSWDDDAGGWHVLVMSHPHGTFQLDRDAAGRWRVGRRWARPVPA
;
A
#
# COMPACT_ATOMS: atom_id res chain seq x y z
N MET A 1 11.49 23.68 8.85
CA MET A 1 11.72 22.22 8.84
C MET A 1 13.16 21.97 8.47
N SER A 2 13.87 21.15 9.24
CA SER A 2 15.28 20.84 8.96
C SER A 2 15.36 19.73 7.91
N PRO A 3 16.08 19.93 6.79
CA PRO A 3 16.29 18.90 5.78
C PRO A 3 17.08 17.74 6.38
N SER A 4 16.82 16.51 5.92
CA SER A 4 17.64 15.36 6.28
C SER A 4 18.99 15.51 5.59
N ARG A 5 20.06 15.65 6.39
CA ARG A 5 21.44 15.87 5.92
C ARG A 5 22.21 14.57 5.66
N THR A 6 21.54 13.41 5.69
CA THR A 6 22.20 12.15 5.40
C THR A 6 22.51 12.07 3.91
N SER A 7 23.78 11.83 3.58
CA SER A 7 24.17 11.52 2.21
C SER A 7 23.35 10.34 1.69
N PRO A 8 22.96 10.34 0.41
CA PRO A 8 22.25 9.22 -0.18
C PRO A 8 23.10 7.94 0.00
N PRO A 9 22.50 6.81 0.39
CA PRO A 9 23.24 5.57 0.56
C PRO A 9 23.85 5.16 -0.78
N SER A 10 25.07 4.66 -0.70
CA SER A 10 25.74 3.99 -1.81
C SER A 10 25.03 2.67 -2.17
N GLU A 11 25.32 2.16 -3.35
CA GLU A 11 24.76 0.88 -3.81
C GLU A 11 25.14 -0.30 -2.89
N PRO A 12 26.40 -0.43 -2.41
CA PRO A 12 26.74 -1.46 -1.42
C PRO A 12 25.97 -1.33 -0.10
N GLU A 13 25.72 -0.11 0.38
CA GLU A 13 24.93 0.11 1.61
C GLU A 13 23.46 -0.30 1.43
N LEU A 14 22.86 0.02 0.28
CA LEU A 14 21.51 -0.44 -0.06
C LEU A 14 21.43 -1.96 -0.17
N HIS A 15 22.43 -2.58 -0.82
CA HIS A 15 22.51 -4.03 -0.93
C HIS A 15 22.64 -4.69 0.45
N ALA A 16 23.52 -4.19 1.33
CA ALA A 16 23.69 -4.73 2.67
C ALA A 16 22.40 -4.63 3.51
N LEU A 17 21.74 -3.47 3.49
CA LEU A 17 20.47 -3.25 4.19
C LEU A 17 19.38 -4.18 3.66
N SER A 18 19.23 -4.27 2.33
CA SER A 18 18.24 -5.15 1.71
C SER A 18 18.50 -6.62 2.00
N SER A 19 19.77 -7.05 2.05
CA SER A 19 20.16 -8.42 2.40
C SER A 19 19.73 -8.77 3.82
N ALA A 20 20.02 -7.91 4.80
CA ALA A 20 19.65 -8.11 6.19
C ALA A 20 18.13 -8.18 6.37
N LEU A 21 17.37 -7.31 5.68
CA LEU A 21 15.90 -7.33 5.72
C LEU A 21 15.33 -8.59 5.07
N GLY A 22 15.91 -9.06 3.96
CA GLY A 22 15.51 -10.31 3.32
C GLY A 22 15.67 -11.52 4.25
N GLU A 23 16.75 -11.59 5.02
CA GLU A 23 16.93 -12.61 6.04
C GLU A 23 15.86 -12.54 7.14
N GLN A 24 15.57 -11.33 7.64
CA GLN A 24 14.57 -11.13 8.67
C GLN A 24 13.15 -11.50 8.22
N LEU A 25 12.80 -11.20 6.97
CA LEU A 25 11.52 -11.59 6.37
C LEU A 25 11.41 -13.11 6.24
N ARG A 26 12.45 -13.78 5.72
CA ARG A 26 12.50 -15.25 5.61
C ARG A 26 12.36 -15.93 6.96
N GLN A 27 13.10 -15.47 7.98
CA GLN A 27 13.03 -16.02 9.33
C GLN A 27 11.64 -15.92 9.95
N ARG A 28 10.88 -14.87 9.60
CA ARG A 28 9.51 -14.65 10.06
C ARG A 28 8.44 -15.24 9.14
N GLY A 29 8.83 -15.80 7.98
CA GLY A 29 7.90 -16.31 6.96
C GLY A 29 7.01 -15.22 6.36
N LEU A 30 7.47 -13.97 6.31
CA LEU A 30 6.68 -12.83 5.81
C LEU A 30 6.97 -12.56 4.33
N GLN A 31 5.92 -12.22 3.60
CA GLN A 31 5.98 -11.78 2.21
C GLN A 31 5.89 -10.26 2.08
N LEU A 32 6.68 -9.70 1.16
CA LEU A 32 6.85 -8.28 0.87
C LEU A 32 6.36 -7.92 -0.54
N ALA A 33 5.66 -6.80 -0.64
CA ALA A 33 5.30 -6.14 -1.90
C ALA A 33 5.72 -4.67 -1.90
N VAL A 34 5.85 -4.04 -3.07
CA VAL A 34 6.20 -2.61 -3.16
C VAL A 34 5.38 -1.82 -4.20
N ALA A 35 5.03 -0.58 -3.87
CA ALA A 35 4.42 0.39 -4.79
C ALA A 35 5.35 1.58 -4.98
N GLU A 36 5.83 1.80 -6.20
CA GLU A 36 6.79 2.86 -6.48
C GLU A 36 6.18 3.95 -7.36
N SER A 37 6.55 5.20 -7.11
CA SER A 37 6.30 6.30 -8.03
C SER A 37 7.63 6.96 -8.37
N CYS A 38 8.12 7.87 -7.53
CA CYS A 38 9.34 8.63 -7.84
C CYS A 38 10.62 7.80 -7.89
N THR A 39 10.66 6.63 -7.25
CA THR A 39 11.83 5.72 -7.26
C THR A 39 11.91 4.83 -8.50
N GLY A 40 10.83 4.75 -9.29
CA GLY A 40 10.87 4.24 -10.66
C GLY A 40 11.28 2.77 -10.82
N GLY A 41 11.14 1.93 -9.79
CA GLY A 41 11.54 0.53 -9.83
C GLY A 41 12.85 0.24 -9.08
N LEU A 42 13.56 1.27 -8.59
CA LEU A 42 14.82 1.07 -7.89
C LEU A 42 14.64 0.35 -6.55
N LEU A 43 13.52 0.53 -5.86
CA LEU A 43 13.27 -0.20 -4.60
C LEU A 43 13.09 -1.69 -4.89
N ALA A 44 12.23 -2.05 -5.84
CA ALA A 44 12.06 -3.43 -6.29
C ALA A 44 13.39 -4.03 -6.81
N GLY A 45 14.14 -3.27 -7.62
CA GLY A 45 15.44 -3.70 -8.14
C GLY A 45 16.47 -3.97 -7.04
N THR A 46 16.49 -3.14 -6.00
CA THR A 46 17.36 -3.31 -4.82
C THR A 46 17.03 -4.60 -4.07
N ILE A 47 15.74 -4.91 -3.91
CA ILE A 47 15.27 -6.15 -3.28
C ILE A 47 15.62 -7.37 -4.13
N VAL A 48 15.34 -7.32 -5.44
CA VAL A 48 15.58 -8.43 -6.38
C VAL A 48 17.07 -8.73 -6.56
N ALA A 49 17.94 -7.73 -6.37
CA ALA A 49 19.39 -7.92 -6.40
C ALA A 49 19.90 -8.90 -5.32
N ILE A 50 19.14 -9.13 -4.26
CA ILE A 50 19.48 -10.10 -3.22
C ILE A 50 19.14 -11.52 -3.68
N SER A 51 20.13 -12.41 -3.65
CA SER A 51 19.94 -13.84 -3.94
C SER A 51 18.90 -14.46 -2.99
N GLY A 52 17.99 -15.27 -3.53
CA GLY A 52 16.87 -15.84 -2.76
C GLY A 52 15.77 -14.83 -2.42
N SER A 53 15.70 -13.68 -3.09
CA SER A 53 14.60 -12.72 -2.93
C SER A 53 13.23 -13.30 -3.31
N SER A 54 13.19 -14.34 -4.14
CA SER A 54 11.97 -15.11 -4.47
C SER A 54 11.25 -15.71 -3.25
N ASP A 55 11.95 -15.92 -2.14
CA ASP A 55 11.38 -16.54 -0.95
C ASP A 55 10.48 -15.59 -0.17
N TYR A 56 10.66 -14.28 -0.34
CA TYR A 56 9.96 -13.26 0.44
C TYR A 56 9.40 -12.10 -0.40
N PHE A 57 9.84 -11.87 -1.64
CA PHE A 57 9.38 -10.76 -2.45
C PHE A 57 8.39 -11.21 -3.52
N LEU A 58 7.16 -10.71 -3.45
CA LEU A 58 6.09 -11.05 -4.40
C LEU A 58 6.11 -10.22 -5.68
N GLY A 59 6.73 -9.04 -5.63
CA GLY A 59 6.75 -8.10 -6.74
C GLY A 59 6.29 -6.70 -6.35
N GLY A 60 6.01 -5.88 -7.36
CA GLY A 60 5.59 -4.51 -7.13
C GLY A 60 4.93 -3.84 -8.32
N VAL A 61 4.43 -2.63 -8.09
CA VAL A 61 3.76 -1.80 -9.09
C VAL A 61 4.46 -0.46 -9.16
N VAL A 62 4.91 -0.06 -10.36
CA VAL A 62 5.39 1.30 -10.60
C VAL A 62 4.20 2.16 -11.05
N ALA A 63 3.60 2.88 -10.11
CA ALA A 63 2.43 3.74 -10.30
C ALA A 63 2.82 5.22 -10.44
N TYR A 64 3.52 5.58 -11.53
CA TYR A 64 3.96 6.96 -11.76
C TYR A 64 2.80 7.92 -12.00
N ALA A 65 1.84 7.54 -12.85
CA ALA A 65 0.66 8.33 -13.17
C ALA A 65 -0.49 8.16 -12.16
N ASN A 66 -1.35 9.16 -12.02
CA ASN A 66 -2.49 9.12 -11.09
C ASN A 66 -3.50 8.03 -11.46
N GLU A 67 -3.68 7.79 -12.75
CA GLU A 67 -4.56 6.75 -13.30
C GLU A 67 -4.07 5.36 -12.90
N VAL A 68 -2.75 5.15 -12.78
CA VAL A 68 -2.19 3.89 -12.29
C VAL A 68 -2.36 3.76 -10.79
N LYS A 69 -2.18 4.85 -10.03
CA LYS A 69 -2.44 4.88 -8.58
C LYS A 69 -3.89 4.49 -8.28
N SER A 70 -4.86 5.10 -8.95
CA SER A 70 -6.26 4.76 -8.75
C SER A 70 -6.65 3.41 -9.37
N GLY A 71 -6.28 3.17 -10.63
CA GLY A 71 -6.70 1.98 -11.36
C GLY A 71 -6.08 0.67 -10.87
N VAL A 72 -4.81 0.68 -10.50
CA VAL A 72 -4.09 -0.54 -10.08
C VAL A 72 -4.02 -0.64 -8.56
N LEU A 73 -3.64 0.45 -7.88
CA LEU A 73 -3.44 0.45 -6.43
C LEU A 73 -4.69 0.84 -5.64
N GLY A 74 -5.76 1.30 -6.29
CA GLY A 74 -7.00 1.68 -5.60
C GLY A 74 -6.89 2.93 -4.74
N VAL A 75 -5.94 3.82 -5.06
CA VAL A 75 -5.90 5.16 -4.47
C VAL A 75 -7.18 5.91 -4.83
N ALA A 76 -7.89 6.38 -3.83
CA ALA A 76 -9.16 7.07 -4.00
C ALA A 76 -8.97 8.35 -4.85
N PRO A 77 -9.84 8.59 -5.85
CA PRO A 77 -9.81 9.84 -6.61
C PRO A 77 -9.95 11.08 -5.72
N ALA A 78 -10.73 10.99 -4.64
CA ALA A 78 -10.88 12.06 -3.64
C ALA A 78 -9.55 12.37 -2.94
N THR A 79 -8.78 11.35 -2.54
CA THR A 79 -7.46 11.51 -1.93
C THR A 79 -6.49 12.24 -2.87
N LEU A 80 -6.49 11.88 -4.15
CA LEU A 80 -5.67 12.57 -5.16
C LEU A 80 -6.13 14.01 -5.40
N ALA A 81 -7.43 14.28 -5.39
CA ALA A 81 -7.97 15.62 -5.59
C ALA A 81 -7.69 16.54 -4.40
N GLU A 82 -7.86 16.06 -3.17
CA GLU A 82 -7.73 16.86 -1.95
C GLU A 82 -6.28 17.03 -1.51
N HIS A 83 -5.48 15.96 -1.58
CA HIS A 83 -4.13 15.96 -1.01
C HIS A 83 -3.02 15.91 -2.08
N GLY A 84 -3.36 15.56 -3.32
CA GLY A 84 -2.41 15.36 -4.40
C GLY A 84 -1.65 14.04 -4.31
N ALA A 85 -0.96 13.68 -5.40
CA ALA A 85 -0.20 12.43 -5.51
C ALA A 85 1.00 12.33 -4.54
N VAL A 86 1.49 13.46 -4.03
CA VAL A 86 2.63 13.55 -3.12
C VAL A 86 2.10 13.95 -1.75
N SER A 87 1.60 12.96 -1.01
CA SER A 87 1.01 13.11 0.32
C SER A 87 1.13 11.80 1.10
N TRP A 88 1.00 11.86 2.43
CA TRP A 88 1.02 10.65 3.24
C TRP A 88 -0.24 9.79 2.99
N GLN A 89 -1.39 10.41 2.70
CA GLN A 89 -2.63 9.71 2.37
C GLN A 89 -2.47 8.86 1.10
N THR A 90 -1.90 9.46 0.04
CA THR A 90 -1.63 8.73 -1.19
C THR A 90 -0.62 7.61 -0.96
N ALA A 91 0.45 7.86 -0.19
CA ALA A 91 1.43 6.82 0.14
C ALA A 91 0.80 5.65 0.91
N ALA A 92 -0.02 5.94 1.92
CA ALA A 92 -0.73 4.95 2.73
C ALA A 92 -1.68 4.09 1.88
N GLU A 93 -2.50 4.71 1.02
CA GLU A 93 -3.38 4.01 0.11
C GLU A 93 -2.60 3.18 -0.94
N MET A 94 -1.47 3.68 -1.43
CA MET A 94 -0.59 2.90 -2.31
C MET A 94 -0.01 1.66 -1.61
N ALA A 95 0.46 1.79 -0.37
CA ALA A 95 1.01 0.68 0.41
C ALA A 95 -0.07 -0.37 0.73
N TRP A 96 -1.23 0.09 1.19
CA TRP A 96 -2.38 -0.78 1.42
C TRP A 96 -2.83 -1.48 0.14
N GLY A 97 -2.93 -0.72 -0.95
CA GLY A 97 -3.37 -1.19 -2.26
C GLY A 97 -2.50 -2.31 -2.80
N VAL A 98 -1.17 -2.12 -2.79
CA VAL A 98 -0.26 -3.16 -3.31
C VAL A 98 -0.19 -4.38 -2.40
N ARG A 99 -0.28 -4.19 -1.08
CA ARG A 99 -0.39 -5.30 -0.12
C ARG A 99 -1.62 -6.15 -0.41
N SER A 100 -2.78 -5.51 -0.59
CA SER A 100 -4.05 -6.17 -0.89
C SER A 100 -4.04 -6.83 -2.26
N LEU A 101 -3.45 -6.18 -3.27
CA LEU A 101 -3.36 -6.66 -4.65
C LEU A 101 -2.52 -7.93 -4.78
N LEU A 102 -1.33 -7.95 -4.15
CA LEU A 102 -0.40 -9.07 -4.24
C LEU A 102 -0.58 -10.10 -3.13
N GLY A 103 -1.39 -9.79 -2.11
CA GLY A 103 -1.61 -10.67 -0.97
C GLY A 103 -0.43 -10.73 0.00
N ALA A 104 0.47 -9.74 -0.01
CA ALA A 104 1.63 -9.68 0.86
C ALA A 104 1.27 -9.50 2.35
N ASP A 105 2.17 -9.88 3.24
CA ASP A 105 2.04 -9.62 4.67
C ASP A 105 2.39 -8.16 4.98
N VAL A 106 3.45 -7.65 4.34
CA VAL A 106 3.95 -6.29 4.47
C VAL A 106 4.11 -5.67 3.09
N ALA A 107 3.89 -4.36 2.96
CA ALA A 107 4.19 -3.62 1.75
C ALA A 107 4.77 -2.24 2.00
N LEU A 108 5.63 -1.78 1.09
CA LEU A 108 6.16 -0.41 1.09
C LEU A 108 5.57 0.41 -0.06
N ALA A 109 5.45 1.72 0.12
CA ALA A 109 5.12 2.65 -0.95
C ALA A 109 6.01 3.89 -0.95
N THR A 110 6.31 4.42 -2.15
CA THR A 110 7.05 5.67 -2.35
C THR A 110 6.31 6.61 -3.30
N THR A 111 6.13 7.88 -2.90
CA THR A 111 5.62 8.93 -3.80
C THR A 111 6.21 10.29 -3.46
N GLY A 112 6.66 11.03 -4.46
CA GLY A 112 7.47 12.22 -4.21
C GLY A 112 7.91 12.98 -5.45
N ILE A 113 8.64 14.07 -5.20
CA ILE A 113 9.13 15.01 -6.21
C ILE A 113 10.65 14.91 -6.21
N ALA A 114 11.21 13.96 -6.98
CA ALA A 114 12.65 13.78 -7.04
C ALA A 114 13.40 14.98 -7.65
N GLY A 115 12.73 15.79 -8.47
CA GLY A 115 13.30 16.95 -9.15
C GLY A 115 13.73 16.67 -10.61
N PRO A 116 14.32 17.68 -11.27
CA PRO A 116 14.69 19.00 -10.72
C PRO A 116 13.54 20.02 -10.64
N ALA A 117 12.38 19.73 -11.23
CA ALA A 117 11.20 20.59 -11.22
C ALA A 117 10.02 19.91 -10.50
N GLY A 118 8.88 20.60 -10.44
CA GLY A 118 7.61 20.05 -9.91
C GLY A 118 7.37 20.29 -8.42
N GLY A 119 8.30 20.97 -7.73
CA GLY A 119 8.11 21.39 -6.34
C GLY A 119 7.14 22.57 -6.21
N THR A 120 6.52 22.69 -5.04
CA THR A 120 5.74 23.85 -4.61
C THR A 120 6.33 24.43 -3.32
N PRO A 121 5.93 25.64 -2.88
CA PRO A 121 6.38 26.17 -1.58
C PRO A 121 6.08 25.24 -0.39
N THR A 122 4.96 24.50 -0.45
CA THR A 122 4.55 23.56 0.61
C THR A 122 5.16 22.16 0.43
N LYS A 123 5.49 21.77 -0.80
CA LYS A 123 6.09 20.47 -1.15
C LYS A 123 7.28 20.71 -2.09
N PRO A 124 8.42 21.20 -1.58
CA PRO A 124 9.58 21.52 -2.42
C PRO A 124 10.14 20.25 -3.09
N VAL A 125 10.96 20.45 -4.12
CA VAL A 125 11.77 19.38 -4.73
C VAL A 125 12.55 18.65 -3.63
N GLY A 126 12.59 17.32 -3.72
CA GLY A 126 13.12 16.43 -2.70
C GLY A 126 12.10 15.96 -1.67
N THR A 127 10.86 16.48 -1.69
CA THR A 127 9.78 15.98 -0.81
C THR A 127 9.34 14.59 -1.27
N VAL A 128 9.44 13.61 -0.37
CA VAL A 128 9.00 12.23 -0.62
C VAL A 128 8.23 11.71 0.59
N TYR A 129 7.06 11.12 0.34
CA TYR A 129 6.30 10.37 1.34
C TYR A 129 6.53 8.88 1.13
N LEU A 130 6.73 8.20 2.25
CA LEU A 130 6.95 6.76 2.33
C LEU A 130 5.86 6.19 3.23
N ALA A 131 5.35 5.01 2.90
CA ALA A 131 4.42 4.30 3.76
C ALA A 131 4.74 2.82 3.83
N LEU A 132 4.39 2.20 4.95
CA LEU A 132 4.44 0.77 5.16
C LEU A 132 3.04 0.32 5.58
N ALA A 133 2.51 -0.69 4.90
CA ALA A 133 1.28 -1.37 5.29
C ALA A 133 1.61 -2.77 5.79
N ALA A 134 1.17 -3.09 7.01
CA ALA A 134 1.22 -4.42 7.59
C ALA A 134 -0.21 -4.86 7.96
N ARG A 135 -0.35 -6.01 8.64
CA ARG A 135 -1.67 -6.50 9.06
C ARG A 135 -2.31 -5.62 10.13
N GLU A 136 -1.50 -5.10 11.05
CA GLU A 136 -1.97 -4.41 12.26
C GLU A 136 -1.93 -2.88 12.12
N ALA A 137 -1.11 -2.36 11.21
CA ALA A 137 -0.85 -0.94 11.12
C ALA A 137 -0.50 -0.49 9.70
N ILE A 138 -0.74 0.79 9.44
CA ILE A 138 -0.11 1.52 8.33
C ILE A 138 0.67 2.68 8.90
N LEU A 139 1.97 2.67 8.65
CA LEU A 139 2.91 3.70 9.05
C LEU A 139 3.24 4.57 7.85
N TRP A 140 3.54 5.83 8.09
CA TRP A 140 4.02 6.75 7.06
C TRP A 140 5.09 7.68 7.61
N GLN A 141 5.95 8.16 6.73
CA GLN A 141 6.90 9.21 7.03
C GLN A 141 7.13 10.09 5.81
N ARG A 142 7.50 11.34 6.07
CA ARG A 142 7.88 12.31 5.05
C ARG A 142 9.37 12.62 5.18
N GLN A 143 10.02 12.71 4.03
CA GLN A 143 11.41 13.10 3.87
C GLN A 143 11.52 14.34 2.99
N LEU A 144 12.56 15.14 3.26
CA LEU A 144 12.97 16.25 2.43
C LEU A 144 14.46 16.13 2.12
N TRP A 145 14.75 15.76 0.88
CA TRP A 145 16.11 15.59 0.37
C TRP A 145 16.60 16.86 -0.35
N LEU A 146 17.91 17.12 -0.28
CA LEU A 146 18.54 18.28 -0.93
C LEU A 146 19.48 17.89 -2.08
N GLY A 147 19.43 16.64 -2.52
CA GLY A 147 20.28 16.13 -3.58
C GLY A 147 19.72 16.38 -4.98
N THR A 148 20.47 15.91 -5.97
CA THR A 148 20.01 15.74 -7.35
C THR A 148 18.89 14.71 -7.44
N ARG A 149 18.22 14.63 -8.60
CA ARG A 149 17.16 13.65 -8.86
C ARG A 149 17.55 12.23 -8.47
N LEU A 150 18.75 11.78 -8.87
CA LEU A 150 19.20 10.41 -8.61
C LEU A 150 19.58 10.17 -7.15
N GLU A 151 20.10 11.20 -6.47
CA GLU A 151 20.42 11.14 -5.05
C GLU A 151 19.13 11.09 -4.21
N ASN A 152 18.13 11.91 -4.54
CA ASN A 152 16.82 11.92 -3.89
C ASN A 152 16.11 10.57 -4.05
N ILE A 153 16.21 9.96 -5.24
CA ILE A 153 15.68 8.62 -5.50
C ILE A 153 16.37 7.58 -4.60
N ARG A 154 17.71 7.55 -4.56
CA ARG A 154 18.47 6.61 -3.72
C ARG A 154 18.22 6.80 -2.22
N ALA A 155 18.20 8.03 -1.75
CA ALA A 155 17.87 8.36 -0.36
C ALA A 155 16.47 7.86 0.02
N SER A 156 15.49 7.99 -0.90
CA SER A 156 14.13 7.50 -0.69
C SER A 156 14.03 5.98 -0.63
N VAL A 157 14.80 5.26 -1.45
CA VAL A 157 14.88 3.79 -1.38
C VAL A 157 15.45 3.35 -0.03
N GLY A 158 16.58 3.94 0.39
CA GLY A 158 17.17 3.64 1.70
C GLY A 158 16.23 3.94 2.86
N ALA A 159 15.51 5.06 2.82
CA ALA A 159 14.53 5.41 3.84
C ALA A 159 13.31 4.49 3.85
N ALA A 160 12.87 3.96 2.70
CA ALA A 160 11.80 2.96 2.64
C ALA A 160 12.24 1.63 3.28
N LEU A 161 13.47 1.19 3.01
CA LEU A 161 14.04 0.00 3.64
C LEU A 161 14.24 0.18 5.15
N ARG A 162 14.69 1.35 5.62
CA ARG A 162 14.77 1.64 7.06
C ARG A 162 13.41 1.71 7.75
N LEU A 163 12.36 2.14 7.05
CA LEU A 163 10.99 2.07 7.58
C LEU A 163 10.57 0.60 7.82
N LEU A 164 10.94 -0.30 6.91
CA LEU A 164 10.73 -1.73 7.09
C LEU A 164 11.57 -2.29 8.24
N GLU A 165 12.84 -1.89 8.33
CA GLU A 165 13.74 -2.27 9.43
C GLU A 165 13.17 -1.89 10.79
N ALA A 166 12.72 -0.64 10.94
CA ALA A 166 12.08 -0.15 12.16
C ALA A 166 10.85 -1.00 12.50
N HIS A 167 9.96 -1.24 11.53
CA HIS A 167 8.77 -2.05 11.75
C HIS A 167 9.09 -3.49 12.19
N LEU A 168 10.03 -4.17 11.52
CA LEU A 168 10.43 -5.54 11.88
C LEU A 168 11.15 -5.63 13.22
N GLY A 169 11.77 -4.53 13.65
CA GLY A 169 12.37 -4.34 14.97
C GLY A 169 11.41 -3.90 16.07
N GLY A 170 10.13 -3.63 15.75
CA GLY A 170 9.15 -3.11 16.70
C GLY A 170 9.40 -1.66 17.12
N LEU A 171 10.05 -0.88 16.26
CA LEU A 171 10.39 0.52 16.46
C LEU A 171 9.45 1.43 15.64
N GLU A 172 9.22 2.63 16.15
CA GLU A 172 8.50 3.69 15.44
C GLU A 172 9.34 4.29 14.30
N PRO A 173 8.72 4.92 13.29
CA PRO A 173 9.45 5.59 12.21
C PRO A 173 10.37 6.70 12.73
N ASP A 174 11.65 6.64 12.37
CA ASP A 174 12.64 7.67 12.69
C ASP A 174 12.66 8.77 11.61
N ALA A 175 11.64 9.63 11.63
CA ALA A 175 11.58 10.81 10.77
C ALA A 175 10.90 12.01 11.46
N PRO A 176 11.27 13.26 11.09
CA PRO A 176 10.70 14.46 11.71
C PRO A 176 9.18 14.62 11.52
N GLU A 177 8.64 14.01 10.49
CA GLU A 177 7.21 14.04 10.18
C GLU A 177 6.79 12.62 9.78
N ALA A 178 6.16 11.93 10.72
CA ALA A 178 5.73 10.54 10.58
C ALA A 178 4.50 10.27 11.45
N GLY A 179 3.87 9.12 11.22
CA GLY A 179 2.77 8.66 12.04
C GLY A 179 2.22 7.30 11.63
N ALA A 180 1.27 6.83 12.43
CA ALA A 180 0.44 5.68 12.11
C ALA A 180 -0.98 6.15 11.77
N LEU A 181 -1.68 5.43 10.89
CA LEU A 181 -3.10 5.69 10.65
C LEU A 181 -3.90 5.35 11.91
N THR A 182 -4.88 6.19 12.24
CA THR A 182 -5.85 5.91 13.31
C THR A 182 -6.78 4.77 12.93
N PRO A 183 -7.45 4.09 13.89
CA PRO A 183 -8.47 3.08 13.57
C PRO A 183 -9.55 3.58 12.61
N GLU A 184 -9.96 4.85 12.74
CA GLU A 184 -10.92 5.47 11.83
C GLU A 184 -10.36 5.62 10.41
N GLN A 185 -9.09 6.06 10.28
CA GLN A 185 -8.43 6.16 8.98
C GLN A 185 -8.23 4.79 8.33
N LEU A 186 -7.86 3.76 9.11
CA LEU A 186 -7.76 2.38 8.63
C LEU A 186 -9.10 1.85 8.14
N ALA A 187 -10.19 2.09 8.88
CA ALA A 187 -11.54 1.72 8.48
C ALA A 187 -12.01 2.46 7.20
N ASN A 188 -11.34 3.56 6.86
CA ASN A 188 -11.60 4.34 5.66
C ASN A 188 -10.75 3.95 4.45
N LEU A 189 -9.80 3.02 4.61
CA LEU A 189 -9.05 2.46 3.49
C LEU A 189 -9.90 1.48 2.68
N GLY A 190 -9.57 1.38 1.39
CA GLY A 190 -10.36 0.62 0.44
C GLY A 190 -11.50 1.43 -0.14
N GLU A 191 -11.77 1.17 -1.41
CA GLU A 191 -12.75 1.94 -2.16
C GLU A 191 -14.17 1.56 -1.75
N ALA A 192 -15.00 2.60 -1.57
CA ALA A 192 -16.41 2.43 -1.24
C ALA A 192 -17.10 1.54 -2.29
N ALA A 193 -17.96 0.66 -1.79
CA ALA A 193 -18.79 -0.20 -2.61
C ALA A 193 -20.24 -0.02 -2.20
N GLN A 194 -21.14 0.07 -3.18
CA GLN A 194 -22.57 -0.02 -2.91
C GLN A 194 -22.95 -1.50 -2.98
N VAL A 195 -23.24 -2.12 -1.85
CA VAL A 195 -23.54 -3.55 -1.80
C VAL A 195 -25.03 -3.76 -1.63
N GLU A 196 -25.62 -4.47 -2.58
CA GLU A 196 -26.99 -4.95 -2.49
C GLU A 196 -27.02 -6.25 -1.72
N CYS A 197 -27.88 -6.29 -0.70
CA CYS A 197 -28.02 -7.42 0.19
C CYS A 197 -29.43 -7.97 0.15
N ARG A 198 -29.55 -9.30 0.18
CA ARG A 198 -30.79 -10.00 0.53
C ARG A 198 -30.76 -10.35 2.01
N ARG A 199 -31.89 -10.29 2.71
CA ARG A 199 -32.00 -10.83 4.07
C ARG A 199 -32.01 -12.37 4.02
N GLY A 200 -31.05 -12.97 4.71
CA GLY A 200 -30.98 -14.41 4.95
C GLY A 200 -31.86 -14.86 6.12
N ARG A 201 -31.79 -16.16 6.43
CA ARG A 201 -32.34 -16.69 7.70
C ARG A 201 -31.63 -15.99 8.87
N GLU A 202 -32.34 -15.76 9.96
CA GLU A 202 -31.86 -15.04 11.15
C GLU A 202 -31.49 -13.56 10.91
N GLY A 203 -31.91 -12.97 9.79
CA GLY A 203 -31.75 -11.54 9.53
C GLY A 203 -30.38 -11.11 9.02
N ARG A 204 -29.45 -12.05 8.81
CA ARG A 204 -28.11 -11.77 8.27
C ARG A 204 -28.19 -11.18 6.85
N LEU A 205 -27.43 -10.12 6.58
CA LEU A 205 -27.31 -9.54 5.25
C LEU A 205 -26.47 -10.47 4.36
N LEU A 206 -26.97 -10.78 3.17
CA LEU A 206 -26.27 -11.61 2.19
C LEU A 206 -26.03 -10.80 0.91
N PRO A 207 -24.78 -10.41 0.60
CA PRO A 207 -24.46 -9.74 -0.66
C PRO A 207 -24.94 -10.54 -1.87
N VAL A 208 -25.63 -9.88 -2.79
CA VAL A 208 -26.14 -10.43 -4.05
C VAL A 208 -25.59 -9.70 -5.27
N ALA A 209 -25.22 -8.42 -5.10
CA ALA A 209 -24.50 -7.64 -6.09
C ALA A 209 -23.75 -6.51 -5.38
N PHE A 210 -22.76 -5.94 -6.04
CA PHE A 210 -22.14 -4.72 -5.57
C PHE A 210 -21.69 -3.84 -6.73
N THR A 211 -21.70 -2.53 -6.53
CA THR A 211 -21.14 -1.56 -7.46
C THR A 211 -19.83 -1.05 -6.89
N TRP A 212 -18.76 -1.22 -7.64
CA TRP A 212 -17.41 -0.79 -7.28
C TRP A 212 -16.75 -0.19 -8.52
N ARG A 213 -16.10 0.98 -8.39
CA ARG A 213 -15.50 1.72 -9.53
C ARG A 213 -16.47 1.99 -10.70
N GLY A 214 -17.74 2.26 -10.40
CA GLY A 214 -18.78 2.49 -11.41
C GLY A 214 -19.20 1.24 -12.20
N GLN A 215 -18.58 0.08 -11.93
CA GLN A 215 -18.95 -1.19 -12.50
C GLN A 215 -19.80 -1.98 -11.50
N ARG A 216 -20.88 -2.58 -12.01
CA ARG A 216 -21.71 -3.49 -11.24
C ARG A 216 -21.15 -4.92 -11.36
N TYR A 217 -21.10 -5.62 -10.23
CA TYR A 217 -20.66 -6.99 -10.09
C TYR A 217 -21.80 -7.81 -9.49
N THR A 218 -22.21 -8.88 -10.18
CA THR A 218 -23.15 -9.86 -9.62
C THR A 218 -22.40 -10.83 -8.71
N VAL A 219 -22.94 -11.14 -7.53
CA VAL A 219 -22.36 -12.15 -6.64
C VAL A 219 -22.94 -13.52 -6.99
N ASP A 220 -22.15 -14.34 -7.68
CA ASP A 220 -22.55 -15.71 -8.05
C ASP A 220 -22.49 -16.64 -6.85
N SER A 221 -21.46 -16.49 -6.01
CA SER A 221 -21.31 -17.27 -4.80
C SER A 221 -20.65 -16.46 -3.68
N ARG A 222 -20.91 -16.87 -2.44
CA ARG A 222 -20.32 -16.31 -1.22
C ARG A 222 -19.43 -17.39 -0.61
N GLY A 223 -18.21 -17.02 -0.27
CA GLY A 223 -17.25 -17.86 0.41
C GLY A 223 -17.27 -17.65 1.91
N ARG A 224 -16.08 -17.69 2.53
CA ARG A 224 -15.90 -17.47 3.96
C ARG A 224 -16.35 -16.06 4.35
N SER A 225 -16.91 -15.95 5.56
CA SER A 225 -17.23 -14.69 6.21
C SER A 225 -16.77 -14.73 7.66
N TRP A 226 -16.32 -13.60 8.21
CA TRP A 226 -15.86 -13.48 9.58
C TRP A 226 -16.12 -12.06 10.11
N ASP A 227 -16.16 -11.93 11.43
CA ASP A 227 -16.25 -10.64 12.12
C ASP A 227 -14.85 -10.23 12.60
N ASP A 228 -14.56 -8.93 12.65
CA ASP A 228 -13.34 -8.40 13.26
C ASP A 228 -13.59 -7.86 14.68
N ASP A 229 -12.50 -7.61 15.42
CA ASP A 229 -12.54 -7.11 16.78
C ASP A 229 -13.10 -5.68 16.90
N ALA A 230 -13.20 -4.95 15.77
CA ALA A 230 -13.76 -3.61 15.68
C ALA A 230 -15.26 -3.60 15.33
N GLY A 231 -15.92 -4.77 15.28
CA GLY A 231 -17.34 -4.90 14.93
C GLY A 231 -17.62 -4.80 13.44
N GLY A 232 -16.59 -4.93 12.60
CA GLY A 232 -16.68 -5.09 11.16
C GLY A 232 -17.06 -6.52 10.77
N TRP A 233 -17.69 -6.66 9.61
CA TRP A 233 -18.06 -7.93 9.01
C TRP A 233 -17.47 -8.05 7.62
N HIS A 234 -16.77 -9.15 7.36
CA HIS A 234 -16.10 -9.41 6.09
C HIS A 234 -16.72 -10.63 5.40
N VAL A 235 -16.79 -10.59 4.08
CA VAL A 235 -17.28 -11.72 3.28
C VAL A 235 -16.58 -11.80 1.93
N LEU A 236 -16.13 -13.00 1.58
CA LEU A 236 -15.66 -13.30 0.24
C LEU A 236 -16.85 -13.49 -0.70
N VAL A 237 -16.83 -12.80 -1.83
CA VAL A 237 -17.81 -12.93 -2.90
C VAL A 237 -17.11 -13.26 -4.21
N MET A 238 -17.67 -14.18 -4.97
CA MET A 238 -17.21 -14.48 -6.33
C MET A 238 -18.15 -13.82 -7.31
N SER A 239 -17.57 -13.14 -8.30
CA SER A 239 -18.28 -12.50 -9.39
C SER A 239 -17.64 -12.90 -10.71
N HIS A 240 -18.37 -13.58 -11.58
CA HIS A 240 -17.95 -14.06 -12.87
C HIS A 240 -18.21 -12.98 -13.93
N PRO A 241 -17.26 -12.72 -14.85
CA PRO A 241 -15.91 -13.30 -14.98
C PRO A 241 -14.83 -12.60 -14.15
N HIS A 242 -15.21 -11.68 -13.26
CA HIS A 242 -14.33 -10.66 -12.67
C HIS A 242 -13.39 -11.11 -11.54
N GLY A 243 -13.64 -12.26 -10.92
CA GLY A 243 -12.80 -12.87 -9.88
C GLY A 243 -13.47 -12.91 -8.51
N THR A 244 -12.64 -12.99 -7.47
CA THR A 244 -13.08 -13.01 -6.06
C THR A 244 -12.80 -11.65 -5.43
N PHE A 245 -13.73 -11.18 -4.62
CA PHE A 245 -13.65 -9.91 -3.89
C PHE A 245 -13.89 -10.17 -2.41
N GLN A 246 -13.19 -9.45 -1.56
CA GLN A 246 -13.53 -9.31 -0.15
C GLN A 246 -14.36 -8.03 0.00
N LEU A 247 -15.61 -8.18 0.42
CA LEU A 247 -16.46 -7.07 0.82
C LEU A 247 -16.38 -6.90 2.33
N ASP A 248 -16.04 -5.69 2.75
CA ASP A 248 -15.90 -5.31 4.15
C ASP A 248 -17.03 -4.36 4.52
N ARG A 249 -17.76 -4.69 5.57
CA ARG A 249 -18.81 -3.85 6.16
C ARG A 249 -18.36 -3.39 7.53
N ASP A 250 -18.17 -2.09 7.69
CA ASP A 250 -17.79 -1.53 9.00
C ASP A 250 -18.97 -1.53 10.00
N ALA A 251 -18.69 -1.20 11.26
CA ALA A 251 -19.70 -1.11 12.32
C ALA A 251 -20.79 -0.06 12.03
N ALA A 252 -20.49 0.96 11.22
CA ALA A 252 -21.46 1.96 10.75
C ALA A 252 -22.31 1.46 9.56
N GLY A 253 -22.05 0.23 9.07
CA GLY A 253 -22.77 -0.41 7.99
C GLY A 253 -22.35 0.00 6.58
N ARG A 254 -21.24 0.74 6.44
CA ARG A 254 -20.69 1.14 5.14
C ARG A 254 -19.89 -0.01 4.55
N TRP A 255 -19.99 -0.17 3.23
CA TRP A 255 -19.37 -1.25 2.50
C TRP A 255 -18.16 -0.77 1.68
N ARG A 256 -17.13 -1.60 1.61
CA ARG A 256 -15.90 -1.38 0.83
C ARG A 256 -15.44 -2.67 0.17
N VAL A 257 -14.64 -2.55 -0.89
CA VAL A 257 -13.85 -3.66 -1.42
C VAL A 257 -12.46 -3.62 -0.78
N GLY A 258 -12.14 -4.61 0.06
CA GLY A 258 -10.87 -4.70 0.77
C GLY A 258 -9.76 -5.37 -0.05
N ARG A 259 -10.06 -6.55 -0.60
CA ARG A 259 -9.15 -7.30 -1.47
C ARG A 259 -9.86 -7.76 -2.73
N ARG A 260 -9.11 -7.87 -3.83
CA ARG A 260 -9.57 -8.46 -5.07
C ARG A 260 -8.54 -9.48 -5.54
N TRP A 261 -8.99 -10.68 -5.81
CA TRP A 261 -8.21 -11.72 -6.47
C TRP A 261 -8.74 -11.86 -7.90
N ALA A 262 -7.92 -11.50 -8.88
CA ALA A 262 -8.21 -11.82 -10.26
C ALA A 262 -8.30 -13.35 -10.41
N ARG A 263 -9.23 -13.83 -11.24
CA ARG A 263 -9.26 -15.26 -11.57
C ARG A 263 -7.97 -15.60 -12.34
N PRO A 264 -7.26 -16.70 -12.03
CA PRO A 264 -6.20 -17.16 -12.91
C PRO A 264 -6.77 -17.35 -14.31
N VAL A 265 -6.10 -16.80 -15.32
CA VAL A 265 -6.40 -17.16 -16.72
C VAL A 265 -6.07 -18.65 -16.82
N PRO A 266 -7.01 -19.51 -17.26
CA PRO A 266 -6.67 -20.90 -17.51
C PRO A 266 -5.50 -20.95 -18.48
N ALA A 267 -4.46 -21.71 -18.11
CA ALA A 267 -3.29 -21.94 -18.95
C ALA A 267 -3.68 -22.65 -20.26
#